data_AF-F9DMA7-F1
#
_entry.id   AF-F9DMA7-F1
#
_cell.length_a   1.000
_cell.length_b   1.000
_cell.length_c   1.000
_cell.angle_alpha   90.00
_cell.angle_beta   90.00
_cell.angle_gamma   90.00
#
_symmetry.space_group_name_H-M   'P 1'
#
loop_
_entity.id
_entity.type
_entity.pdbx_description
1 polymer ?
#
loop_
_entity_poly.entity_id
_entity_poly.type
_entity_poly.pdbx_seq_one_letter_code
_entity_poly.pdbx_strand_id
1 'polypeptide(L)'
;MAIKLNRGATHAKKDIKEGDIFYVYNDYYKKYFFGKILVDISGRLTKHVEKNSVLNFFSDCYLVAVYKEISDTPELNSREFIIPGCFIYKTSFNRRNRNGFDWAYYAYEAVDYHALEFPEFFLCNDDGVSLVRGELEFRTELSRQQEEEYKIRGTKSGSIDYSSALLLQGYNAYNDRINYHDLRLLPDLRKHIYDMIGEDSSITYYELALKYGKDTGRFYIDALSEESQPVKTVEIDKNTGFPLELLCGIAWSFRQKRYSSLALFTDALQAYNEELSGRYIPNIWTDELKLIGSRILVQYEYWDDELEDSREEKMLLQADNGSYFTASELIYKIHNQLCDKLTNDDNVFFEGLQMFERDDVNYPGIPYYFILQGS
;
A
#
# COMPACT_ATOMS: atom_id res chain seq x y z
N MET A 1 5.63 -42.96 12.26
CA MET A 1 4.46 -42.11 11.99
C MET A 1 4.95 -40.67 11.85
N ALA A 2 5.05 -40.18 10.62
CA ALA A 2 5.43 -38.80 10.35
C ALA A 2 4.18 -37.93 10.46
N ILE A 3 4.17 -37.02 11.44
CA ILE A 3 3.13 -36.00 11.54
C ILE A 3 3.38 -35.02 10.39
N LYS A 4 2.59 -35.15 9.32
CA LYS A 4 2.45 -34.10 8.31
C LYS A 4 1.77 -32.91 8.98
N LEU A 5 2.56 -31.91 9.35
CA LEU A 5 2.03 -30.57 9.61
C LEU A 5 1.38 -30.07 8.32
N ASN A 6 0.06 -29.92 8.36
CA ASN A 6 -0.70 -29.18 7.36
C ASN A 6 -0.12 -27.77 7.29
N ARG A 7 0.71 -27.50 6.27
CA ARG A 7 1.02 -26.14 5.85
C ARG A 7 -0.25 -25.61 5.22
N GLY A 8 -1.03 -24.87 6.01
CA GLY A 8 -2.15 -24.09 5.50
C GLY A 8 -1.66 -23.25 4.34
N ALA A 9 -2.32 -23.37 3.19
CA ALA A 9 -2.06 -22.53 2.04
C ALA A 9 -2.54 -21.10 2.36
N THR A 10 -1.70 -20.31 3.01
CA THR A 10 -1.82 -18.85 2.98
C THR A 10 -1.37 -18.42 1.59
N HIS A 11 -2.32 -18.08 0.73
CA HIS A 11 -2.03 -17.38 -0.52
C HIS A 11 -1.32 -16.07 -0.17
N ALA A 12 0.01 -16.08 -0.17
CA ALA A 12 0.81 -14.89 0.07
C ALA A 12 0.43 -13.85 -0.97
N LYS A 13 -0.07 -12.69 -0.52
CA LYS A 13 -0.19 -11.48 -1.32
C LYS A 13 1.11 -11.30 -2.11
N LYS A 14 1.02 -11.09 -3.44
CA LYS A 14 2.19 -11.16 -4.32
C LYS A 14 3.26 -10.12 -3.98
N ASP A 15 2.87 -8.99 -3.38
CA ASP A 15 3.76 -7.90 -3.00
C ASP A 15 3.43 -7.38 -1.59
N ILE A 16 4.44 -7.29 -0.73
CA ILE A 16 4.34 -6.63 0.58
C ILE A 16 4.39 -5.11 0.36
N LYS A 17 3.53 -4.37 1.06
CA LYS A 17 3.48 -2.90 0.99
C LYS A 17 3.62 -2.24 2.35
N GLU A 18 3.80 -0.92 2.37
CA GLU A 18 3.74 -0.13 3.61
C GLU A 18 2.45 -0.38 4.39
N GLY A 19 2.59 -0.44 5.71
CA GLY A 19 1.52 -0.79 6.64
C GLY A 19 1.25 -2.30 6.74
N ASP A 20 1.75 -3.13 5.81
CA ASP A 20 1.64 -4.58 5.97
C ASP A 20 2.53 -5.04 7.15
N ILE A 21 1.91 -5.81 8.04
CA ILE A 21 2.55 -6.59 9.08
C ILE A 21 2.83 -7.97 8.50
N PHE A 22 4.01 -8.50 8.77
CA PHE A 22 4.41 -9.83 8.34
C PHE A 22 4.97 -10.63 9.52
N TYR A 23 5.05 -11.94 9.32
CA TYR A 23 5.86 -12.81 10.15
C TYR A 23 6.81 -13.66 9.31
N VAL A 24 7.89 -14.10 9.94
CA VAL A 24 8.86 -15.04 9.38
C VAL A 24 9.25 -16.05 10.44
N TYR A 25 9.25 -17.32 10.06
CA TYR A 25 9.75 -18.37 10.94
C TYR A 25 11.27 -18.48 10.80
N ASN A 26 11.99 -18.32 11.91
CA ASN A 26 13.43 -18.51 11.93
C ASN A 26 13.77 -19.97 12.29
N ASP A 27 14.35 -20.70 11.34
CA ASP A 27 14.69 -22.10 11.53
C ASP A 27 15.79 -22.37 12.56
N TYR A 28 16.65 -21.39 12.84
CA TYR A 28 17.72 -21.54 13.83
C TYR A 28 17.16 -21.43 15.25
N TYR A 29 16.41 -20.34 15.52
CA TYR A 29 15.83 -20.08 16.83
C TYR A 29 14.52 -20.83 17.09
N LYS A 30 13.91 -21.42 16.05
CA LYS A 30 12.62 -22.12 16.12
C LYS A 30 11.49 -21.24 16.65
N LYS A 31 11.49 -19.97 16.25
CA LYS A 31 10.51 -18.96 16.67
C LYS A 31 10.02 -18.15 15.47
N TYR A 32 8.82 -17.62 15.59
CA TYR A 32 8.25 -16.61 14.71
C TYR A 32 8.70 -15.22 15.16
N PHE A 33 9.14 -14.42 14.20
CA PHE A 33 9.45 -13.01 14.36
C PHE A 33 8.49 -12.20 13.49
N PHE A 34 8.11 -11.03 13.96
CA PHE A 34 7.15 -10.16 13.29
C PHE A 34 7.78 -8.82 12.96
N GLY A 35 7.35 -8.23 11.85
CA GLY A 35 7.71 -6.86 11.52
C GLY A 35 6.60 -6.13 10.78
N LYS A 36 6.75 -4.81 10.68
CA LYS A 36 5.83 -3.92 9.95
C LYS A 36 6.64 -3.14 8.93
N ILE A 37 6.18 -3.12 7.68
CA ILE A 37 6.74 -2.24 6.66
C ILE A 37 6.30 -0.81 6.98
N LEU A 38 7.24 0.07 7.31
CA LEU A 38 6.95 1.45 7.65
C LEU A 38 6.99 2.35 6.43
N VAL A 39 8.06 2.26 5.64
CA VAL A 39 8.31 3.15 4.50
C VAL A 39 8.99 2.41 3.35
N ASP A 40 8.49 2.60 2.14
CA ASP A 40 9.21 2.34 0.90
C ASP A 40 10.16 3.51 0.62
N ILE A 41 11.47 3.28 0.76
CA ILE A 41 12.44 4.36 0.62
C ILE A 41 12.40 4.99 -0.78
N SER A 42 12.43 4.19 -1.85
CA SER A 42 12.40 4.74 -3.21
C SER A 42 11.00 5.18 -3.64
N GLY A 43 9.97 4.45 -3.22
CA GLY A 43 8.58 4.75 -3.58
C GLY A 43 8.08 6.04 -2.92
N ARG A 44 8.55 6.32 -1.70
CA ARG A 44 8.09 7.43 -0.87
C ARG A 44 9.17 8.48 -0.63
N LEU A 45 10.29 8.13 -0.02
CA LEU A 45 11.25 9.13 0.48
C LEU A 45 12.09 9.79 -0.62
N THR A 46 12.62 9.02 -1.58
CA THR A 46 13.55 9.57 -2.58
C THR A 46 12.93 10.61 -3.51
N LYS A 47 11.59 10.67 -3.60
CA LYS A 47 10.87 11.72 -4.35
C LYS A 47 10.93 13.09 -3.68
N HIS A 48 11.10 13.13 -2.36
CA HIS A 48 10.97 14.35 -1.55
C HIS A 48 12.29 14.81 -0.90
N VAL A 49 13.36 14.04 -1.06
CA VAL A 49 14.68 14.36 -0.52
C VAL A 49 15.61 14.78 -1.63
N GLU A 50 16.65 15.53 -1.28
CA GLU A 50 17.65 15.99 -2.24
C GLU A 50 18.35 14.81 -2.93
N LYS A 51 18.79 15.03 -4.18
CA LYS A 51 19.51 14.01 -4.96
C LYS A 51 20.78 13.47 -4.28
N ASN A 52 21.36 14.26 -3.38
CA ASN A 52 22.56 13.87 -2.63
C ASN A 52 22.24 13.34 -1.22
N SER A 53 20.95 13.14 -0.89
CA SER A 53 20.54 12.60 0.39
C SER A 53 21.13 11.21 0.62
N VAL A 54 21.62 10.98 1.83
CA VAL A 54 22.08 9.67 2.31
C VAL A 54 20.99 8.60 2.19
N LEU A 55 19.70 8.98 2.21
CA LEU A 55 18.59 8.05 2.00
C LEU A 55 18.59 7.41 0.61
N ASN A 56 19.23 8.03 -0.39
CA ASN A 56 19.35 7.43 -1.73
C ASN A 56 20.21 6.16 -1.70
N PHE A 57 21.17 6.06 -0.76
CA PHE A 57 21.87 4.81 -0.52
C PHE A 57 20.86 3.71 -0.22
N PHE A 58 19.80 3.94 0.56
CA PHE A 58 18.80 2.95 0.97
C PHE A 58 17.58 2.80 0.03
N SER A 59 17.66 3.32 -1.18
CA SER A 59 16.53 3.35 -2.14
C SER A 59 15.93 1.98 -2.47
N ASP A 60 16.70 0.91 -2.41
CA ASP A 60 16.28 -0.48 -2.65
C ASP A 60 15.77 -1.20 -1.39
N CYS A 61 15.54 -0.48 -0.30
CA CYS A 61 15.06 -1.01 0.97
C CYS A 61 13.61 -0.59 1.28
N TYR A 62 13.02 -1.33 2.20
CA TYR A 62 11.97 -0.84 3.09
C TYR A 62 12.61 -0.41 4.42
N LEU A 63 12.08 0.65 5.04
CA LEU A 63 12.20 0.86 6.48
C LEU A 63 11.22 -0.09 7.16
N VAL A 64 11.74 -0.92 8.06
CA VAL A 64 10.97 -1.98 8.73
C VAL A 64 11.13 -1.87 10.23
N ALA A 65 10.03 -1.86 10.97
CA ALA A 65 10.06 -2.06 12.41
C ALA A 65 9.90 -3.54 12.75
N VAL A 66 10.53 -3.98 13.84
CA VAL A 66 10.46 -5.35 14.35
C VAL A 66 9.74 -5.34 15.68
N TYR A 67 8.69 -6.14 15.79
CA TYR A 67 7.95 -6.27 17.04
C TYR A 67 8.78 -7.02 18.08
N LYS A 68 8.55 -6.68 19.35
CA LYS A 68 9.18 -7.33 20.50
C LYS A 68 8.76 -8.79 20.66
N GLU A 69 7.55 -9.12 20.23
CA GLU A 69 7.00 -10.47 20.37
C GLU A 69 7.76 -11.49 19.51
N ILE A 70 8.28 -12.51 20.18
CA ILE A 70 8.95 -13.68 19.60
C ILE A 70 8.18 -14.90 20.07
N SER A 71 7.49 -15.58 19.16
CA SER A 71 6.46 -16.57 19.52
C SER A 71 6.74 -17.96 18.96
N ASP A 72 6.19 -18.99 19.61
CA ASP A 72 6.14 -20.37 19.07
C ASP A 72 5.04 -20.54 18.02
N THR A 73 4.10 -19.60 17.95
CA THR A 73 2.97 -19.58 17.03
C THR A 73 2.99 -18.29 16.21
N PRO A 74 2.38 -18.27 15.01
CA PRO A 74 2.29 -17.06 14.19
C PRO A 74 1.17 -16.12 14.69
N GLU A 75 1.15 -15.82 15.99
CA GLU A 75 0.19 -14.91 16.64
C GLU A 75 0.93 -13.70 17.22
N LEU A 76 0.38 -12.50 17.00
CA LEU A 76 0.95 -11.23 17.45
C LEU A 76 -0.05 -10.50 18.38
N ASN A 77 0.24 -10.51 19.67
CA ASN A 77 -0.57 -9.97 20.76
C ASN A 77 -0.16 -8.55 21.19
N SER A 78 1.11 -8.19 21.02
CA SER A 78 1.65 -6.86 21.34
C SER A 78 1.95 -6.05 20.07
N ARG A 79 1.91 -4.72 20.20
CA ARG A 79 2.34 -3.77 19.15
C ARG A 79 3.61 -3.01 19.52
N GLU A 80 4.28 -3.40 20.60
CA GLU A 80 5.56 -2.82 21.01
C GLU A 80 6.68 -3.27 20.06
N PHE A 81 7.49 -2.31 19.58
CA PHE A 81 8.67 -2.59 18.76
C PHE A 81 9.92 -2.78 19.62
N ILE A 82 10.77 -3.73 19.24
CA ILE A 82 12.11 -3.91 19.83
C ILE A 82 13.20 -3.27 18.96
N ILE A 83 12.99 -3.25 17.64
CA ILE A 83 13.82 -2.49 16.69
C ILE A 83 12.86 -1.57 15.95
N PRO A 84 12.81 -0.27 16.28
CA PRO A 84 11.77 0.63 15.78
C PRO A 84 11.99 1.05 14.32
N GLY A 85 13.15 0.73 13.72
CA GLY A 85 13.36 0.82 12.28
C GLY A 85 14.69 0.21 11.85
N CYS A 86 14.71 -0.53 10.75
CA CYS A 86 15.93 -1.02 10.11
C CYS A 86 15.70 -1.09 8.59
N PHE A 87 16.76 -1.00 7.80
CA PHE A 87 16.65 -1.08 6.34
C PHE A 87 16.79 -2.54 5.87
N ILE A 88 15.72 -3.09 5.32
CA ILE A 88 15.71 -4.45 4.74
C ILE A 88 15.51 -4.33 3.24
N TYR A 89 16.33 -5.04 2.44
CA TYR A 89 16.17 -5.05 0.98
C TYR A 89 14.75 -5.45 0.56
N LYS A 90 14.16 -4.73 -0.41
CA LYS A 90 12.86 -5.11 -0.98
C LYS A 90 12.86 -6.53 -1.53
N THR A 91 13.96 -6.92 -2.18
CA THR A 91 14.13 -8.26 -2.76
C THR A 91 14.08 -9.39 -1.72
N SER A 92 14.30 -9.09 -0.44
CA SER A 92 14.21 -10.08 0.63
C SER A 92 12.80 -10.63 0.83
N PHE A 93 11.78 -9.83 0.52
CA PHE A 93 10.36 -10.16 0.70
C PHE A 93 9.75 -10.93 -0.48
N ASN A 94 10.51 -11.15 -1.56
CA ASN A 94 10.02 -11.90 -2.71
C ASN A 94 9.93 -13.39 -2.39
N ARG A 95 8.80 -14.01 -2.78
CA ARG A 95 8.27 -15.37 -2.46
C ARG A 95 9.24 -16.56 -2.40
N ARG A 96 10.47 -16.43 -2.90
CA ARG A 96 11.58 -17.38 -2.75
C ARG A 96 12.90 -16.62 -2.80
N ASN A 97 13.28 -15.96 -1.70
CA ASN A 97 14.66 -15.52 -1.61
C ASN A 97 15.58 -16.75 -1.62
N ARG A 98 16.81 -16.60 -2.12
CA ARG A 98 17.81 -17.69 -2.21
C ARG A 98 18.13 -18.35 -0.87
N ASN A 99 17.73 -17.72 0.24
CA ASN A 99 17.99 -18.15 1.61
C ASN A 99 16.82 -18.93 2.25
N GLY A 100 15.69 -19.09 1.54
CA GLY A 100 14.58 -19.93 1.96
C GLY A 100 13.64 -19.35 3.02
N PHE A 101 13.68 -18.04 3.31
CA PHE A 101 12.72 -17.43 4.24
C PHE A 101 11.35 -17.26 3.58
N ASP A 102 10.31 -17.72 4.27
CA ASP A 102 8.90 -17.52 3.88
C ASP A 102 8.32 -16.37 4.70
N TRP A 103 8.34 -15.17 4.11
CA TRP A 103 7.74 -13.99 4.72
C TRP A 103 6.23 -14.03 4.45
N ALA A 104 5.46 -14.22 5.50
CA ALA A 104 4.01 -14.34 5.40
C ALA A 104 3.34 -13.03 5.82
N TYR A 105 2.38 -12.59 5.01
CA TYR A 105 1.47 -11.52 5.40
C TYR A 105 0.68 -11.93 6.65
N TYR A 106 0.56 -11.00 7.60
CA TYR A 106 -0.18 -11.20 8.84
C TYR A 106 -1.43 -10.32 8.88
N ALA A 107 -1.26 -9.00 8.77
CA ALA A 107 -2.32 -8.02 8.86
C ALA A 107 -1.90 -6.71 8.18
N TYR A 108 -2.83 -5.76 8.04
CA TYR A 108 -2.54 -4.40 7.61
C TYR A 108 -2.86 -3.44 8.74
N GLU A 109 -1.97 -2.48 8.99
CA GLU A 109 -2.17 -1.40 9.92
C GLU A 109 -1.54 -0.14 9.35
N ALA A 110 -2.31 0.96 9.28
CA ALA A 110 -1.82 2.22 8.73
C ALA A 110 -0.53 2.67 9.45
N VAL A 111 0.34 3.34 8.70
CA VAL A 111 1.58 3.87 9.24
C VAL A 111 1.30 5.24 9.84
N ASP A 112 1.58 5.41 11.13
CA ASP A 112 1.62 6.72 11.76
C ASP A 112 2.99 7.36 11.49
N TYR A 113 3.01 8.41 10.67
CA TYR A 113 4.25 9.06 10.28
C TYR A 113 4.92 9.85 11.41
N HIS A 114 4.19 10.16 12.49
CA HIS A 114 4.73 10.78 13.69
C HIS A 114 5.57 9.81 14.51
N ALA A 115 5.32 8.50 14.36
CA ALA A 115 6.01 7.43 15.09
C ALA A 115 7.16 6.79 14.29
N LEU A 116 7.51 7.34 13.12
CA LEU A 116 8.61 6.82 12.31
C LEU A 116 9.95 7.01 13.01
N GLU A 117 10.75 5.96 13.01
CA GLU A 117 12.06 5.97 13.65
C GLU A 117 13.11 5.36 12.74
N PHE A 118 14.12 6.14 12.37
CA PHE A 118 15.20 5.71 11.48
C PHE A 118 16.43 5.25 12.26
N PRO A 119 17.19 4.27 11.74
CA PRO A 119 18.52 3.96 12.28
C PRO A 119 19.40 5.20 12.39
N GLU A 120 20.19 5.25 13.45
CA GLU A 120 21.16 6.33 13.68
C GLU A 120 22.57 5.82 13.42
N PHE A 121 23.34 6.48 12.57
CA PHE A 121 24.69 6.06 12.20
C PHE A 121 25.57 7.23 11.80
N PHE A 122 26.87 7.00 11.69
CA PHE A 122 27.82 8.01 11.27
C PHE A 122 28.06 7.99 9.77
N LEU A 123 28.16 9.18 9.19
CA LEU A 123 28.67 9.42 7.84
C LEU A 123 30.03 10.13 7.98
N CYS A 124 31.03 9.63 7.26
CA CYS A 124 32.39 10.16 7.28
C CYS A 124 32.76 10.67 5.89
N ASN A 125 32.99 11.97 5.78
CA ASN A 125 33.17 12.70 4.53
C ASN A 125 34.45 13.56 4.64
N ASP A 126 34.79 14.28 3.57
CA ASP A 126 35.89 15.24 3.59
C ASP A 126 35.70 16.37 4.60
N ASP A 127 34.46 16.80 4.79
CA ASP A 127 34.12 17.79 5.81
C ASP A 127 34.24 17.22 7.23
N GLY A 128 34.25 15.89 7.40
CA GLY A 128 34.51 15.08 8.62
C GLY A 128 33.34 14.18 9.02
N VAL A 129 33.02 14.03 10.31
CA VAL A 129 32.00 13.07 10.80
C VAL A 129 30.65 13.73 11.13
N SER A 130 29.56 13.19 10.58
CA SER A 130 28.19 13.61 10.84
C SER A 130 27.36 12.45 11.42
N LEU A 131 26.44 12.76 12.34
CA LEU A 131 25.36 11.86 12.75
C LEU A 131 24.23 11.93 11.72
N VAL A 132 23.78 10.78 11.25
CA VAL A 132 22.63 10.66 10.35
C VAL A 132 21.47 10.00 11.08
N ARG A 133 20.27 10.57 10.94
CA ARG A 133 18.99 9.97 11.34
C ARG A 133 17.95 10.32 10.28
N GLY A 134 17.50 9.32 9.53
CA GLY A 134 16.58 9.55 8.41
C GLY A 134 17.20 10.48 7.37
N GLU A 135 16.56 11.62 7.11
CA GLU A 135 17.08 12.64 6.19
C GLU A 135 17.89 13.76 6.87
N LEU A 136 18.05 13.68 8.18
CA LEU A 136 18.77 14.68 8.97
C LEU A 136 20.22 14.28 9.07
N GLU A 137 21.08 15.28 8.93
CA GLU A 137 22.52 15.15 9.06
C GLU A 137 23.02 16.25 10.00
N PHE A 138 23.67 15.86 11.09
CA PHE A 138 24.18 16.75 12.11
C PHE A 138 25.68 16.64 12.20
N ARG A 139 26.36 17.77 12.06
CA ARG A 139 27.80 17.82 12.17
C ARG A 139 28.25 17.49 13.60
N THR A 140 29.16 16.54 13.75
CA THR A 140 29.74 16.19 15.05
C THR A 140 31.15 16.75 15.22
N GLU A 141 31.63 16.73 16.45
CA GLU A 141 33.03 17.03 16.80
C GLU A 141 33.93 15.77 16.78
N LEU A 142 33.41 14.61 16.36
CA LEU A 142 34.20 13.39 16.30
C LEU A 142 35.32 13.49 15.28
N SER A 143 36.49 13.00 15.67
CA SER A 143 37.55 12.69 14.72
C SER A 143 37.21 11.45 13.89
N ARG A 144 37.82 11.35 12.70
CA ARG A 144 37.73 10.15 11.85
C ARG A 144 38.22 8.89 12.57
N GLN A 145 39.18 9.03 13.47
CA GLN A 145 39.68 7.90 14.26
C GLN A 145 38.60 7.39 15.24
N GLN A 146 37.90 8.29 15.94
CA GLN A 146 36.82 7.92 16.84
C GLN A 146 35.66 7.25 16.10
N GLU A 147 35.28 7.74 14.91
CA GLU A 147 34.27 7.07 14.09
C GLU A 147 34.70 5.65 13.70
N GLU A 148 35.95 5.46 13.28
CA GLU A 148 36.50 4.14 12.94
C GLU A 148 36.63 3.20 14.15
N GLU A 149 36.76 3.74 15.36
CA GLU A 149 36.70 2.96 16.60
C GLU A 149 35.27 2.50 16.91
N TYR A 150 34.27 3.37 16.69
CA TYR A 150 32.86 3.05 16.94
C TYR A 150 32.24 2.12 15.89
N LYS A 151 32.58 2.28 14.60
CA LYS A 151 32.10 1.47 13.46
C LYS A 151 30.57 1.40 13.31
N ILE A 152 29.87 2.44 13.73
CA ILE A 152 28.40 2.54 13.61
C ILE A 152 28.06 3.11 12.23
N ARG A 153 27.92 2.23 11.25
CA ARG A 153 27.68 2.58 9.84
C ARG A 153 26.29 2.19 9.41
N GLY A 154 25.71 3.00 8.53
CA GLY A 154 24.41 2.70 7.93
C GLY A 154 24.46 1.36 7.18
N THR A 155 23.61 0.42 7.58
CA THR A 155 23.58 -0.94 7.01
C THR A 155 22.22 -1.27 6.42
N LYS A 156 22.26 -2.16 5.43
CA LYS A 156 21.10 -2.79 4.82
C LYS A 156 21.20 -4.28 5.03
N SER A 157 20.13 -4.93 5.43
CA SER A 157 20.12 -6.36 5.71
C SER A 157 19.21 -7.13 4.77
N GLY A 158 19.53 -8.40 4.57
CA GLY A 158 18.68 -9.35 3.84
C GLY A 158 17.55 -9.94 4.69
N SER A 159 17.54 -9.69 5.99
CA SER A 159 16.56 -10.24 6.95
C SER A 159 16.45 -9.34 8.19
N ILE A 160 15.53 -9.68 9.08
CA ILE A 160 15.56 -9.16 10.45
C ILE A 160 16.88 -9.56 11.11
N ASP A 161 17.45 -8.68 11.92
CA ASP A 161 18.53 -9.02 12.83
C ASP A 161 17.96 -9.76 14.05
N TYR A 162 17.73 -11.06 13.85
CA TYR A 162 17.13 -11.94 14.85
C TYR A 162 17.96 -11.99 16.14
N SER A 163 19.30 -11.95 16.02
CA SER A 163 20.20 -12.00 17.18
C SER A 163 20.05 -10.73 18.02
N SER A 164 20.08 -9.55 17.39
CA SER A 164 19.88 -8.29 18.12
C SER A 164 18.48 -8.21 18.74
N ALA A 165 17.43 -8.65 18.02
CA ALA A 165 16.06 -8.68 18.56
C ALA A 165 15.90 -9.58 19.80
N LEU A 166 16.67 -10.67 19.88
CA LEU A 166 16.73 -11.56 21.06
C LEU A 166 17.57 -10.95 22.19
N LEU A 167 18.79 -10.50 21.89
CA LEU A 167 19.73 -9.97 22.88
C LEU A 167 19.19 -8.71 23.58
N LEU A 168 18.49 -7.83 22.85
CA LEU A 168 17.88 -6.63 23.43
C LEU A 168 16.78 -6.94 24.46
N GLN A 169 16.25 -8.17 24.45
CA GLN A 169 15.27 -8.66 25.41
C GLN A 169 15.88 -9.56 26.49
N GLY A 170 17.21 -9.74 26.47
CA GLY A 170 17.93 -10.57 27.43
C GLY A 170 17.93 -12.08 27.11
N TYR A 171 17.54 -12.48 25.89
CA TYR A 171 17.66 -13.86 25.43
C TYR A 171 19.04 -14.15 24.83
N ASN A 172 19.51 -15.39 24.93
CA ASN A 172 20.74 -15.84 24.26
C ASN A 172 20.55 -15.92 22.73
N ALA A 173 21.60 -15.66 21.97
CA ALA A 173 21.57 -15.66 20.51
C ALA A 173 22.81 -16.34 19.89
N TYR A 174 22.81 -16.49 18.57
CA TYR A 174 24.01 -16.89 17.85
C TYR A 174 24.99 -15.72 17.82
N ASN A 175 26.25 -15.99 18.22
CA ASN A 175 27.33 -15.00 18.29
C ASN A 175 26.96 -13.84 19.23
N ASP A 176 26.83 -14.12 20.53
CA ASP A 176 26.28 -13.30 21.64
C ASP A 176 26.88 -11.89 21.82
N ARG A 177 26.82 -11.06 20.80
CA ARG A 177 27.13 -9.63 20.81
C ARG A 177 26.19 -8.94 19.84
N ILE A 178 25.55 -7.87 20.30
CA ILE A 178 24.77 -6.99 19.43
C ILE A 178 25.75 -6.34 18.45
N ASN A 179 25.43 -6.41 17.16
CA ASN A 179 26.20 -5.69 16.16
C ASN A 179 25.71 -4.24 16.13
N TYR A 180 26.50 -3.35 16.71
CA TYR A 180 26.13 -1.94 16.87
C TYR A 180 26.34 -1.17 15.56
N HIS A 181 25.44 -1.39 14.60
CA HIS A 181 25.32 -0.57 13.38
C HIS A 181 24.29 0.55 13.51
N ASP A 182 23.69 0.65 14.69
CA ASP A 182 22.67 1.64 15.03
C ASP A 182 22.97 2.21 16.40
N LEU A 183 23.23 3.51 16.47
CA LEU A 183 23.57 4.24 17.68
C LEU A 183 22.47 4.15 18.74
N ARG A 184 21.20 3.92 18.34
CA ARG A 184 20.07 3.70 19.26
C ARG A 184 20.27 2.54 20.22
N LEU A 185 21.13 1.58 19.85
CA LEU A 185 21.45 0.42 20.66
C LEU A 185 22.57 0.69 21.69
N LEU A 186 23.17 1.89 21.69
CA LEU A 186 24.25 2.32 22.59
C LEU A 186 23.83 3.60 23.34
N PRO A 187 22.99 3.51 24.39
CA PRO A 187 22.34 4.68 25.00
C PRO A 187 23.32 5.71 25.58
N ASP A 188 24.42 5.27 26.21
CA ASP A 188 25.41 6.18 26.78
C ASP A 188 26.18 6.94 25.69
N LEU A 189 26.60 6.22 24.64
CA LEU A 189 27.25 6.84 23.49
C LEU A 189 26.27 7.77 22.76
N ARG A 190 25.04 7.31 22.52
CA ARG A 190 23.99 8.09 21.88
C ARG A 190 23.77 9.41 22.61
N LYS A 191 23.61 9.38 23.93
CA LYS A 191 23.46 10.58 24.74
C LYS A 191 24.65 11.53 24.56
N HIS A 192 25.87 11.01 24.66
CA HIS A 192 27.08 11.80 24.44
C HIS A 192 27.09 12.46 23.05
N ILE A 193 26.73 11.73 22.00
CA ILE A 193 26.70 12.28 20.64
C ILE A 193 25.66 13.39 20.49
N TYR A 194 24.46 13.19 21.05
CA TYR A 194 23.39 14.19 21.02
C TYR A 194 23.77 15.46 21.80
N ASP A 195 24.42 15.31 22.96
CA ASP A 195 24.96 16.44 23.72
C ASP A 195 25.97 17.26 22.89
N MET A 196 26.83 16.61 22.08
CA MET A 196 27.79 17.31 21.21
C MET A 196 27.13 18.12 20.10
N ILE A 197 26.03 17.63 19.53
CA ILE A 197 25.31 18.33 18.46
C ILE A 197 24.27 19.33 19.00
N GLY A 198 24.15 19.46 20.32
CA GLY A 198 23.21 20.38 20.97
C GLY A 198 21.75 19.93 20.88
N GLU A 199 21.50 18.62 20.82
CA GLU A 199 20.17 18.04 20.74
C GLU A 199 19.87 17.07 21.89
N ASP A 200 18.58 16.81 22.14
CA ASP A 200 18.15 15.84 23.14
C ASP A 200 18.00 14.46 22.52
N SER A 201 18.73 13.46 23.03
CA SER A 201 18.62 12.07 22.55
C SER A 201 17.23 11.45 22.70
N SER A 202 16.36 11.98 23.58
CA SER A 202 15.00 11.49 23.76
C SER A 202 14.00 12.02 22.73
N ILE A 203 14.38 13.02 21.93
CA ILE A 203 13.51 13.61 20.92
C ILE A 203 13.10 12.57 19.86
N THR A 204 11.82 12.57 19.49
CA THR A 204 11.33 11.74 18.38
C THR A 204 11.92 12.23 17.07
N TYR A 205 12.01 11.35 16.08
CA TYR A 205 12.48 11.77 14.76
C TYR A 205 11.56 12.84 14.15
N TYR A 206 10.25 12.72 14.34
CA TYR A 206 9.27 13.69 13.84
C TYR A 206 9.53 15.10 14.40
N GLU A 207 9.61 15.24 15.71
CA GLU A 207 9.82 16.54 16.37
C GLU A 207 11.18 17.15 15.97
N LEU A 208 12.22 16.32 15.88
CA LEU A 208 13.53 16.77 15.44
C LEU A 208 13.50 17.22 13.97
N ALA A 209 12.89 16.45 13.09
CA ALA A 209 12.75 16.83 11.67
C ALA A 209 11.97 18.13 11.53
N LEU A 210 10.87 18.29 12.25
CA LEU A 210 10.05 19.50 12.27
C LEU A 210 10.83 20.72 12.77
N LYS A 211 11.63 20.57 13.84
CA LYS A 211 12.53 21.62 14.36
C LYS A 211 13.48 22.15 13.29
N TYR A 212 13.92 21.28 12.37
CA TYR A 212 14.80 21.62 11.25
C TYR A 212 14.04 21.90 9.94
N GLY A 213 12.73 22.21 10.02
CA GLY A 213 11.91 22.63 8.88
C GLY A 213 11.51 21.50 7.94
N LYS A 214 11.63 20.25 8.38
CA LYS A 214 11.33 19.05 7.60
C LYS A 214 10.12 18.31 8.16
N ASP A 215 8.92 18.74 7.81
CA ASP A 215 7.69 18.02 8.19
C ASP A 215 7.66 16.66 7.48
N THR A 216 7.67 15.56 8.23
CA THR A 216 7.63 14.20 7.65
C THR A 216 6.28 13.89 7.03
N GLY A 217 5.22 14.62 7.39
CA GLY A 217 3.90 14.55 6.76
C GLY A 217 3.99 14.77 5.26
N ARG A 218 4.99 15.52 4.77
CA ARG A 218 5.22 15.73 3.33
C ARG A 218 5.51 14.45 2.55
N PHE A 219 6.08 13.42 3.18
CA PHE A 219 6.26 12.10 2.57
C PHE A 219 4.93 11.39 2.33
N TYR A 220 3.87 11.87 2.97
CA TYR A 220 2.51 11.37 2.88
C TYR A 220 1.58 12.35 2.16
N ILE A 221 2.09 13.52 1.74
CA ILE A 221 1.37 14.43 0.85
C ILE A 221 1.30 13.84 -0.56
N ASP A 222 2.32 13.12 -1.05
CA ASP A 222 2.26 12.40 -2.35
C ASP A 222 1.29 11.22 -2.37
N ALA A 223 0.89 10.69 -1.20
CA ALA A 223 -0.24 9.76 -1.12
C ALA A 223 -1.59 10.45 -1.38
N LEU A 224 -1.63 11.78 -1.33
CA LEU A 224 -2.78 12.62 -1.70
C LEU A 224 -2.61 13.31 -3.07
N SER A 225 -1.38 13.52 -3.57
CA SER A 225 -1.13 14.22 -4.86
C SER A 225 -0.94 13.35 -6.10
N GLU A 226 -0.71 12.03 -6.00
CA GLU A 226 -0.92 11.14 -7.17
C GLU A 226 -2.41 10.71 -7.31
N GLU A 227 -3.24 10.92 -6.27
CA GLU A 227 -4.71 10.77 -6.31
C GLU A 227 -5.45 12.06 -6.67
N SER A 228 -4.75 13.12 -7.07
CA SER A 228 -5.37 14.27 -7.70
C SER A 228 -4.97 14.39 -9.18
N GLN A 229 -5.41 13.43 -10.02
CA GLN A 229 -6.16 13.95 -11.16
C GLN A 229 -7.27 14.80 -10.54
N PRO A 230 -7.51 16.04 -11.00
CA PRO A 230 -8.59 16.83 -10.42
C PRO A 230 -9.78 15.87 -10.36
N VAL A 231 -10.34 15.62 -9.15
CA VAL A 231 -11.65 15.00 -9.06
C VAL A 231 -12.44 15.86 -10.01
N LYS A 232 -12.76 15.31 -11.19
CA LYS A 232 -13.62 15.95 -12.16
C LYS A 232 -14.84 16.18 -11.29
N THR A 233 -15.03 17.44 -10.87
CA THR A 233 -16.03 17.76 -9.85
C THR A 233 -17.29 17.17 -10.44
N VAL A 234 -17.88 16.17 -9.77
CA VAL A 234 -18.96 15.37 -10.37
C VAL A 234 -19.98 16.37 -10.89
N GLU A 235 -20.01 16.56 -12.20
CA GLU A 235 -20.81 17.61 -12.78
C GLU A 235 -22.23 17.12 -12.63
N ILE A 236 -23.07 17.92 -11.97
CA ILE A 236 -24.45 17.54 -11.69
C ILE A 236 -25.32 18.27 -12.69
N ASP A 237 -26.25 17.55 -13.32
CA ASP A 237 -27.29 18.19 -14.10
C ASP A 237 -28.12 19.11 -13.20
N LYS A 238 -28.22 20.39 -13.58
CA LYS A 238 -28.86 21.41 -12.75
C LYS A 238 -30.37 21.23 -12.62
N ASN A 239 -31.00 20.45 -13.51
CA ASN A 239 -32.44 20.27 -13.53
C ASN A 239 -32.88 19.05 -12.69
N THR A 240 -32.14 17.95 -12.79
CA THR A 240 -32.47 16.67 -12.17
C THR A 240 -31.70 16.41 -10.86
N GLY A 241 -30.53 17.02 -10.68
CA GLY A 241 -29.66 16.77 -9.53
C GLY A 241 -28.84 15.48 -9.64
N PHE A 242 -28.83 14.82 -10.81
CA PHE A 242 -28.06 13.60 -11.06
C PHE A 242 -26.66 13.88 -11.65
N PRO A 243 -25.67 13.01 -11.40
CA PRO A 243 -24.35 13.10 -12.03
C PRO A 243 -24.42 13.01 -13.56
N LEU A 244 -23.73 13.88 -14.30
CA LEU A 244 -23.65 13.81 -15.77
C LEU A 244 -22.89 12.58 -16.25
N GLU A 245 -21.91 12.13 -15.47
CA GLU A 245 -21.09 10.96 -15.75
C GLU A 245 -21.02 10.09 -14.48
N LEU A 246 -21.03 8.76 -14.65
CA LEU A 246 -20.78 7.80 -13.58
C LEU A 246 -19.74 6.78 -14.01
N LEU A 247 -18.97 6.28 -13.05
CA LEU A 247 -18.08 5.13 -13.24
C LEU A 247 -17.03 5.33 -14.35
N CYS A 248 -16.79 6.57 -14.78
CA CYS A 248 -15.73 6.91 -15.69
C CYS A 248 -14.38 6.68 -14.99
N GLY A 249 -13.46 5.98 -15.67
CA GLY A 249 -12.19 5.55 -15.11
C GLY A 249 -12.18 4.13 -14.55
N ILE A 250 -13.31 3.42 -14.60
CA ILE A 250 -13.34 1.97 -14.34
C ILE A 250 -13.09 1.22 -15.64
N ALA A 251 -11.99 0.46 -15.71
CA ALA A 251 -11.73 -0.39 -16.86
C ALA A 251 -12.45 -1.72 -16.69
N TRP A 252 -13.25 -2.13 -17.68
CA TRP A 252 -13.87 -3.45 -17.67
C TRP A 252 -14.13 -3.95 -19.10
N SER A 253 -14.15 -5.26 -19.29
CA SER A 253 -14.49 -5.90 -20.57
C SER A 253 -15.68 -6.83 -20.43
N PHE A 254 -16.68 -6.63 -21.28
CA PHE A 254 -17.88 -7.47 -21.34
C PHE A 254 -17.62 -8.86 -21.96
N ARG A 255 -16.41 -9.14 -22.48
CA ARG A 255 -16.03 -10.47 -22.98
C ARG A 255 -15.95 -11.55 -21.90
N GLN A 256 -15.92 -11.15 -20.63
CA GLN A 256 -15.94 -12.09 -19.52
C GLN A 256 -17.29 -12.80 -19.43
N LYS A 257 -17.30 -14.06 -18.98
CA LYS A 257 -18.54 -14.82 -18.75
C LYS A 257 -19.39 -14.19 -17.65
N ARG A 258 -20.67 -14.58 -17.58
CA ARG A 258 -21.53 -14.22 -16.44
C ARG A 258 -20.93 -14.66 -15.10
N TYR A 259 -21.09 -13.82 -14.10
CA TYR A 259 -20.66 -14.09 -12.73
C TYR A 259 -21.85 -14.50 -11.87
N SER A 260 -21.70 -15.63 -11.15
CA SER A 260 -22.76 -16.18 -10.31
C SER A 260 -23.00 -15.41 -8.99
N SER A 261 -22.09 -14.52 -8.61
CA SER A 261 -22.24 -13.67 -7.43
C SER A 261 -21.49 -12.35 -7.57
N LEU A 262 -21.96 -11.33 -6.85
CA LEU A 262 -21.30 -10.03 -6.76
C LEU A 262 -19.87 -10.12 -6.19
N ALA A 263 -19.63 -11.03 -5.23
CA ALA A 263 -18.30 -11.23 -4.64
C ALA A 263 -17.28 -11.67 -5.70
N LEU A 264 -17.62 -12.72 -6.48
CA LEU A 264 -16.74 -13.21 -7.56
C LEU A 264 -16.51 -12.16 -8.65
N PHE A 265 -17.54 -11.38 -8.96
CA PHE A 265 -17.41 -10.28 -9.91
C PHE A 265 -16.48 -9.18 -9.37
N THR A 266 -16.62 -8.81 -8.10
CA THR A 266 -15.80 -7.76 -7.47
C THR A 266 -14.33 -8.17 -7.45
N ASP A 267 -14.03 -9.43 -7.14
CA ASP A 267 -12.67 -9.97 -7.20
C ASP A 267 -12.10 -9.91 -8.62
N ALA A 268 -12.91 -10.22 -9.64
CA ALA A 268 -12.48 -10.17 -11.03
C ALA A 268 -12.30 -8.73 -11.55
N LEU A 269 -13.21 -7.81 -11.18
CA LEU A 269 -13.13 -6.39 -11.49
C LEU A 269 -11.86 -5.77 -10.91
N GLN A 270 -11.56 -6.11 -9.65
CA GLN A 270 -10.34 -5.71 -8.97
C GLN A 270 -9.10 -6.23 -9.70
N ALA A 271 -9.04 -7.53 -9.99
CA ALA A 271 -7.90 -8.14 -10.68
C ALA A 271 -7.69 -7.56 -12.09
N TYR A 272 -8.76 -7.26 -12.82
CA TYR A 272 -8.69 -6.69 -14.17
C TYR A 272 -8.10 -5.27 -14.16
N ASN A 273 -8.57 -4.42 -13.23
CA ASN A 273 -8.06 -3.06 -13.09
C ASN A 273 -6.62 -3.04 -12.55
N GLU A 274 -6.26 -3.98 -11.68
CA GLU A 274 -4.87 -4.18 -11.22
C GLU A 274 -3.92 -4.55 -12.35
N GLU A 275 -4.35 -5.46 -13.24
CA GLU A 275 -3.57 -5.89 -14.39
C GLU A 275 -3.31 -4.71 -15.34
N LEU A 276 -4.34 -3.90 -15.61
CA LEU A 276 -4.23 -2.75 -16.52
C LEU A 276 -3.46 -1.57 -15.92
N SER A 277 -3.67 -1.27 -14.63
CA SER A 277 -3.01 -0.14 -13.96
C SER A 277 -1.61 -0.49 -13.42
N GLY A 278 -1.29 -1.77 -13.28
CA GLY A 278 -0.07 -2.26 -12.63
C GLY A 278 0.00 -1.96 -11.13
N ARG A 279 -1.11 -1.56 -10.49
CA ARG A 279 -1.16 -1.19 -9.07
C ARG A 279 -2.41 -1.77 -8.39
N TYR A 280 -2.27 -2.21 -7.15
CA TYR A 280 -3.41 -2.57 -6.29
C TYR A 280 -4.09 -1.31 -5.78
N ILE A 281 -5.37 -1.11 -6.13
CA ILE A 281 -6.14 0.05 -5.65
C ILE A 281 -7.27 -0.44 -4.73
N PRO A 282 -7.15 -0.24 -3.39
CA PRO A 282 -8.16 -0.71 -2.45
C PRO A 282 -9.46 0.09 -2.57
N ASN A 283 -10.59 -0.59 -2.44
CA ASN A 283 -11.90 0.00 -2.12
C ASN A 283 -12.50 0.99 -3.13
N ILE A 284 -11.90 1.24 -4.31
CA ILE A 284 -12.50 2.16 -5.31
C ILE A 284 -13.96 1.77 -5.63
N TRP A 285 -14.22 0.47 -5.72
CA TRP A 285 -15.53 -0.03 -6.19
C TRP A 285 -16.61 -0.09 -5.09
N THR A 286 -16.28 0.37 -3.88
CA THR A 286 -17.21 0.38 -2.73
C THR A 286 -18.01 1.67 -2.60
N ASP A 287 -17.75 2.65 -3.46
CA ASP A 287 -18.42 3.94 -3.44
C ASP A 287 -19.94 3.80 -3.51
N GLU A 288 -20.61 4.45 -2.56
CA GLU A 288 -22.06 4.48 -2.46
C GLU A 288 -22.62 5.53 -3.42
N LEU A 289 -23.30 5.10 -4.47
CA LEU A 289 -23.87 5.96 -5.51
C LEU A 289 -25.21 6.57 -5.04
N LYS A 290 -25.19 7.30 -3.92
CA LYS A 290 -26.40 7.84 -3.28
C LYS A 290 -27.18 8.81 -4.16
N LEU A 291 -26.49 9.55 -5.03
CA LEU A 291 -27.10 10.59 -5.87
C LEU A 291 -28.09 10.02 -6.90
N ILE A 292 -27.90 8.78 -7.35
CA ILE A 292 -28.82 8.13 -8.31
C ILE A 292 -29.93 7.31 -7.64
N GLY A 293 -29.91 7.19 -6.31
CA GLY A 293 -30.91 6.44 -5.55
C GLY A 293 -30.93 4.95 -5.87
N SER A 294 -32.10 4.31 -5.69
CA SER A 294 -32.24 2.85 -5.72
C SER A 294 -32.54 2.27 -7.11
N ARG A 295 -32.76 3.11 -8.12
CA ARG A 295 -33.17 2.69 -9.47
C ARG A 295 -32.46 3.53 -10.52
N ILE A 296 -32.01 2.87 -11.57
CA ILE A 296 -31.35 3.52 -12.72
C ILE A 296 -31.81 2.85 -14.00
N LEU A 297 -32.09 3.65 -15.03
CA LEU A 297 -32.34 3.18 -16.38
C LEU A 297 -31.04 3.31 -17.17
N VAL A 298 -30.58 2.22 -17.78
CA VAL A 298 -29.34 2.19 -18.56
C VAL A 298 -29.66 1.74 -19.98
N GLN A 299 -29.24 2.54 -20.96
CA GLN A 299 -29.29 2.20 -22.38
C GLN A 299 -27.90 1.80 -22.87
N TYR A 300 -27.85 0.85 -23.79
CA TYR A 300 -26.62 0.39 -24.42
C TYR A 300 -26.88 0.04 -25.89
N GLU A 301 -25.80 -0.03 -26.66
CA GLU A 301 -25.81 -0.39 -28.07
C GLU A 301 -25.08 -1.73 -28.27
N TYR A 302 -25.57 -2.55 -29.20
CA TYR A 302 -24.89 -3.77 -29.61
C TYR A 302 -25.17 -4.07 -31.08
N TRP A 303 -24.26 -4.78 -31.72
CA TRP A 303 -24.45 -5.28 -33.08
C TRP A 303 -25.38 -6.49 -33.10
N ASP A 304 -26.46 -6.42 -33.89
CA ASP A 304 -27.39 -7.53 -34.11
C ASP A 304 -27.01 -8.27 -35.39
N ASP A 305 -26.39 -9.44 -35.23
CA ASP A 305 -25.96 -10.30 -36.34
C ASP A 305 -27.11 -10.69 -37.29
N GLU A 306 -28.36 -10.75 -36.82
CA GLU A 306 -29.50 -11.13 -37.66
C GLU A 306 -29.97 -9.99 -38.55
N LEU A 307 -29.81 -8.75 -38.09
CA LEU A 307 -30.23 -7.55 -38.82
C LEU A 307 -29.08 -6.86 -39.57
N GLU A 308 -27.84 -7.28 -39.31
CA GLU A 308 -26.61 -6.63 -39.79
C GLU A 308 -26.63 -5.10 -39.50
N ASP A 309 -27.12 -4.73 -38.31
CA ASP A 309 -27.24 -3.34 -37.86
C ASP A 309 -27.11 -3.23 -36.34
N SER A 310 -26.78 -2.03 -35.89
CA SER A 310 -26.78 -1.62 -34.49
C SER A 310 -28.18 -1.59 -33.89
N ARG A 311 -28.30 -2.02 -32.64
CA ARG A 311 -29.54 -1.92 -31.85
C ARG A 311 -29.27 -1.30 -30.49
N GLU A 312 -30.18 -0.40 -30.12
CA GLU A 312 -30.23 0.17 -28.79
C GLU A 312 -31.28 -0.55 -27.93
N GLU A 313 -30.89 -0.93 -26.72
CA GLU A 313 -31.78 -1.51 -25.73
C GLU A 313 -31.67 -0.81 -24.38
N LYS A 314 -32.73 -0.89 -23.58
CA LYS A 314 -32.82 -0.28 -22.25
C LYS A 314 -33.04 -1.35 -21.20
N MET A 315 -32.34 -1.24 -20.09
CA MET A 315 -32.56 -2.05 -18.91
C MET A 315 -32.78 -1.17 -17.67
N LEU A 316 -33.82 -1.51 -16.91
CA LEU A 316 -34.06 -0.90 -15.61
C LEU A 316 -33.38 -1.77 -14.54
N LEU A 317 -32.48 -1.15 -13.77
CA LEU A 317 -31.79 -1.79 -12.66
C LEU A 317 -32.33 -1.26 -11.32
N GLN A 318 -32.31 -2.13 -10.32
CA GLN A 318 -32.77 -1.85 -8.95
C GLN A 318 -31.66 -2.25 -7.97
N ALA A 319 -31.37 -1.43 -6.97
CA ALA A 319 -30.38 -1.70 -5.94
C ALA A 319 -30.86 -2.80 -4.99
N ASP A 320 -29.98 -3.73 -4.61
CA ASP A 320 -30.29 -4.88 -3.75
C ASP A 320 -30.68 -4.45 -2.34
N ASN A 321 -30.06 -3.39 -1.82
CA ASN A 321 -30.40 -2.81 -0.52
C ASN A 321 -31.66 -1.92 -0.54
N GLY A 322 -32.30 -1.76 -1.71
CA GLY A 322 -33.50 -0.92 -1.89
C GLY A 322 -33.28 0.59 -1.75
N SER A 323 -32.05 1.06 -1.56
CA SER A 323 -31.72 2.46 -1.25
C SER A 323 -30.74 3.09 -2.24
N TYR A 324 -29.59 2.48 -2.48
CA TYR A 324 -28.54 2.99 -3.37
C TYR A 324 -27.65 1.85 -3.88
N PHE A 325 -27.06 2.02 -5.05
CA PHE A 325 -26.07 1.08 -5.58
C PHE A 325 -24.69 1.33 -4.97
N THR A 326 -23.88 0.29 -4.86
CA THR A 326 -22.41 0.46 -4.91
C THR A 326 -21.94 0.45 -6.36
N ALA A 327 -20.76 1.03 -6.63
CA ALA A 327 -20.14 0.95 -7.96
C ALA A 327 -20.00 -0.49 -8.46
N SER A 328 -19.51 -1.41 -7.61
CA SER A 328 -19.37 -2.84 -7.94
C SER A 328 -20.71 -3.51 -8.24
N GLU A 329 -21.77 -3.19 -7.48
CA GLU A 329 -23.11 -3.74 -7.71
C GLU A 329 -23.66 -3.30 -9.07
N LEU A 330 -23.55 -2.02 -9.39
CA LEU A 330 -24.07 -1.47 -10.64
C LEU A 330 -23.39 -2.11 -11.85
N ILE A 331 -22.06 -2.18 -11.86
CA ILE A 331 -21.33 -2.81 -12.99
C ILE A 331 -21.62 -4.31 -13.04
N TYR A 332 -21.71 -5.00 -11.91
CA TYR A 332 -22.07 -6.42 -11.87
C TYR A 332 -23.40 -6.68 -12.58
N LYS A 333 -24.41 -5.85 -12.29
CA LYS A 333 -25.75 -5.98 -12.89
C LYS A 333 -25.74 -5.65 -14.37
N ILE A 334 -25.02 -4.62 -14.78
CA ILE A 334 -24.80 -4.27 -16.18
C ILE A 334 -24.13 -5.44 -16.91
N HIS A 335 -22.97 -5.89 -16.43
CA HIS A 335 -22.17 -6.97 -17.03
C HIS A 335 -23.01 -8.23 -17.27
N ASN A 336 -23.71 -8.70 -16.24
CA ASN A 336 -24.48 -9.94 -16.34
C ASN A 336 -25.69 -9.86 -17.29
N GLN A 337 -26.19 -8.66 -17.59
CA GLN A 337 -27.23 -8.49 -18.61
C GLN A 337 -26.65 -8.38 -20.02
N LEU A 338 -25.45 -7.84 -20.18
CA LEU A 338 -24.88 -7.49 -21.48
C LEU A 338 -23.86 -8.49 -22.04
N CYS A 339 -23.13 -9.24 -21.19
CA CYS A 339 -21.95 -10.00 -21.62
C CYS A 339 -22.23 -10.99 -22.77
N ASP A 340 -23.40 -11.62 -22.78
CA ASP A 340 -23.75 -12.57 -23.84
C ASP A 340 -24.08 -11.86 -25.16
N LYS A 341 -24.62 -10.63 -25.11
CA LYS A 341 -24.95 -9.83 -26.29
C LYS A 341 -23.71 -9.21 -26.92
N LEU A 342 -22.70 -8.87 -26.11
CA LEU A 342 -21.46 -8.23 -26.57
C LEU A 342 -20.32 -9.23 -26.81
N THR A 343 -20.57 -10.54 -26.81
CA THR A 343 -19.50 -11.55 -26.94
C THR A 343 -18.72 -11.43 -28.26
N ASN A 344 -19.43 -11.10 -29.35
CA ASN A 344 -18.86 -10.98 -30.70
C ASN A 344 -18.74 -9.52 -31.18
N ASP A 345 -19.10 -8.55 -30.34
CA ASP A 345 -19.01 -7.14 -30.69
C ASP A 345 -17.54 -6.68 -30.68
N ASP A 346 -17.27 -5.59 -31.40
CA ASP A 346 -15.98 -4.90 -31.34
C ASP A 346 -15.96 -3.91 -30.17
N ASN A 347 -17.10 -3.27 -29.84
CA ASN A 347 -17.25 -2.29 -28.77
C ASN A 347 -17.56 -2.95 -27.42
N VAL A 348 -16.58 -3.67 -26.87
CA VAL A 348 -16.74 -4.54 -25.68
C VAL A 348 -16.19 -3.96 -24.39
N PHE A 349 -15.48 -2.83 -24.44
CA PHE A 349 -14.89 -2.22 -23.27
C PHE A 349 -15.87 -1.24 -22.64
N PHE A 350 -16.04 -1.30 -21.33
CA PHE A 350 -16.81 -0.33 -20.56
C PHE A 350 -15.93 0.89 -20.26
N GLU A 351 -16.44 2.09 -20.60
CA GLU A 351 -15.73 3.36 -20.37
C GLU A 351 -16.47 4.31 -19.41
N GLY A 352 -17.66 3.92 -18.96
CA GLY A 352 -18.47 4.69 -18.03
C GLY A 352 -19.94 4.78 -18.45
N LEU A 353 -20.67 5.63 -17.76
CA LEU A 353 -22.07 5.95 -18.03
C LEU A 353 -22.23 7.46 -18.24
N GLN A 354 -22.96 7.86 -19.28
CA GLN A 354 -23.26 9.26 -19.57
C GLN A 354 -24.76 9.52 -19.44
N MET A 355 -25.16 10.56 -18.70
CA MET A 355 -26.55 10.89 -18.47
C MET A 355 -27.22 11.44 -19.75
N PHE A 356 -28.47 11.05 -19.97
CA PHE A 356 -29.32 11.72 -20.95
C PHE A 356 -29.86 13.04 -20.40
N GLU A 357 -29.84 14.11 -21.21
CA GLU A 357 -30.41 15.41 -20.85
C GLU A 357 -31.95 15.38 -20.68
N ARG A 358 -32.61 14.30 -21.11
CA ARG A 358 -34.07 14.16 -21.10
C ARG A 358 -34.48 12.89 -20.37
N ASP A 359 -35.50 13.01 -19.52
CA ASP A 359 -36.16 11.87 -18.88
C ASP A 359 -36.73 10.89 -19.92
N ASP A 360 -36.71 9.61 -19.58
CA ASP A 360 -37.45 8.61 -20.34
C ASP A 360 -38.96 8.74 -20.07
N VAL A 361 -39.75 8.74 -21.13
CA VAL A 361 -41.21 8.92 -21.06
C VAL A 361 -41.89 7.83 -20.22
N ASN A 362 -41.34 6.62 -20.19
CA ASN A 362 -41.90 5.49 -19.44
C ASN A 362 -41.39 5.43 -18.00
N TYR A 363 -40.28 6.11 -17.70
CA TYR A 363 -39.60 6.08 -16.41
C TYR A 363 -39.26 7.50 -15.90
N PRO A 364 -40.28 8.37 -15.71
CA PRO A 364 -40.05 9.75 -15.29
C PRO A 364 -39.39 9.83 -13.91
N GLY A 365 -38.44 10.75 -13.75
CA GLY A 365 -37.72 10.96 -12.48
C GLY A 365 -36.75 9.84 -12.07
N ILE A 366 -36.49 8.87 -12.96
CA ILE A 366 -35.45 7.85 -12.78
C ILE A 366 -34.20 8.29 -13.54
N PRO A 367 -33.01 8.23 -12.90
CA PRO A 367 -31.75 8.55 -13.57
C PRO A 367 -31.58 7.68 -14.82
N TYR A 368 -31.31 8.33 -15.95
CA TYR A 368 -31.23 7.68 -17.26
C TYR A 368 -29.87 7.91 -17.90
N TYR A 369 -29.15 6.82 -18.16
CA TYR A 369 -27.78 6.85 -18.65
C TYR A 369 -27.58 5.98 -19.89
N PHE A 370 -26.61 6.34 -20.72
CA PHE A 370 -26.08 5.54 -21.81
C PHE A 370 -24.73 4.93 -21.40
N ILE A 371 -24.45 3.68 -21.80
CA ILE A 371 -23.14 3.06 -21.59
C ILE A 371 -22.15 3.56 -22.64
N LEU A 372 -21.04 4.11 -22.19
CA LEU A 372 -19.91 4.41 -23.06
C LEU A 372 -19.13 3.12 -23.34
N GLN A 373 -19.09 2.71 -24.61
CA GLN A 373 -18.42 1.49 -25.07
C GLN A 373 -17.21 1.83 -25.94
N GLY A 374 -16.09 1.16 -25.67
CA GLY A 374 -14.83 1.29 -26.41
C GLY A 374 -14.46 0.02 -27.18
N SER A 375 -13.63 0.19 -28.21
CA SER A 375 -13.13 -0.85 -29.12
C SER A 375 -11.74 -1.39 -28.78
#